data_AF-G7LCS9-F1
#
_entry.id   AF-G7LCS9-F1
#
_cell.length_a   1.000
_cell.length_b   1.000
_cell.length_c   1.000
_cell.angle_alpha   90.00
_cell.angle_beta   90.00
_cell.angle_gamma   90.00
#
_symmetry.space_group_name_H-M   'P 1'
#
loop_
_entity.id
_entity.type
_entity.pdbx_description
1 polymer ?
#
loop_
_entity_poly.entity_id
_entity_poly.type
_entity_poly.pdbx_seq_one_letter_code
_entity_poly.pdbx_strand_id
1 'polypeptide(L)'
;MKRKKKEEELINSRERLVAGSFLGRTGHVDGKLSDARFHYPKGIALDDKGNVYVADTQNMAIRKIGDAGVTTIAGGKSNVAGYRDGPGEDAKLSNDFDVVYIRPTCSLLVIDRGNAALRQIFLNQEDCNYQSSSISLTGLNSKSLFGMFG
;
A
#
# COMPACT_ATOMS: atom_id res chain seq x y z
N MET A 1 14.07 39.56 1.28
CA MET A 1 14.27 38.12 1.02
C MET A 1 13.41 37.17 1.87
N LYS A 2 12.87 37.56 3.04
CA LYS A 2 12.10 36.66 3.93
C LYS A 2 10.62 36.45 3.57
N ARG A 3 9.98 37.35 2.79
CA ARG A 3 8.57 37.20 2.38
C ARG A 3 8.36 36.12 1.30
N LYS A 4 9.22 36.07 0.27
CA LYS A 4 9.12 35.09 -0.83
C LYS A 4 9.24 33.63 -0.35
N LYS A 5 10.15 33.34 0.59
CA LYS A 5 10.30 31.97 1.15
C LYS A 5 9.07 31.49 1.92
N LYS A 6 8.40 32.39 2.66
CA LYS A 6 7.21 32.06 3.47
C LYS A 6 5.95 31.87 2.60
N GLU A 7 5.92 32.52 1.45
CA GLU A 7 4.85 32.42 0.45
C GLU A 7 5.00 31.15 -0.40
N GLU A 8 6.23 30.76 -0.76
CA GLU A 8 6.55 29.45 -1.36
C GLU A 8 6.28 28.26 -0.43
N GLU A 9 6.51 28.42 0.88
CA GLU A 9 6.26 27.40 1.90
C GLU A 9 4.75 27.13 2.09
N LEU A 10 3.90 28.15 1.94
CA LEU A 10 2.44 28.00 2.01
C LEU A 10 1.83 27.28 0.79
N ILE A 11 2.49 27.32 -0.37
CA ILE A 11 1.97 26.70 -1.61
C ILE A 11 2.09 25.16 -1.57
N ASN A 12 2.98 24.63 -0.75
CA ASN A 12 3.23 23.18 -0.64
C ASN A 12 2.31 22.44 0.33
N SER A 13 1.46 23.14 1.09
CA SER A 13 0.56 22.54 2.09
C SER A 13 -0.93 22.56 1.66
N ARG A 14 -1.22 22.35 0.37
CA ARG A 14 -2.60 22.27 -0.12
C ARG A 14 -3.13 20.83 -0.08
N GLU A 15 -4.34 20.68 0.43
CA GLU A 15 -5.09 19.43 0.29
C GLU A 15 -5.39 19.17 -1.19
N ARG A 16 -5.25 17.92 -1.62
CA ARG A 16 -5.57 17.48 -2.97
C ARG A 16 -6.10 16.05 -2.93
N LEU A 17 -7.15 15.79 -3.70
CA LEU A 17 -7.64 14.44 -3.93
C LEU A 17 -6.55 13.58 -4.58
N VAL A 18 -6.17 12.49 -3.92
CA VAL A 18 -5.22 11.49 -4.43
C VAL A 18 -5.97 10.39 -5.21
N ALA A 19 -7.04 9.87 -4.63
CA ALA A 19 -7.92 8.88 -5.26
C ALA A 19 -9.33 8.93 -4.64
N GLY A 20 -10.35 8.54 -5.38
CA GLY A 20 -11.75 8.53 -4.97
C GLY A 20 -12.62 9.48 -5.79
N SER A 21 -13.91 9.56 -5.44
CA SER A 21 -14.86 10.40 -6.15
C SER A 21 -14.60 11.89 -5.89
N PHE A 22 -14.41 12.67 -6.96
CA PHE A 22 -14.32 14.14 -6.86
C PHE A 22 -15.60 14.81 -6.34
N LEU A 23 -16.73 14.10 -6.34
CA LEU A 23 -18.02 14.55 -5.80
C LEU A 23 -18.29 14.04 -4.38
N GLY A 24 -17.34 13.32 -3.77
CA GLY A 24 -17.52 12.72 -2.44
C GLY A 24 -18.55 11.58 -2.40
N ARG A 25 -18.85 10.94 -3.54
CA ARG A 25 -19.79 9.80 -3.59
C ARG A 25 -19.10 8.52 -3.11
N THR A 26 -19.71 7.85 -2.15
CA THR A 26 -19.25 6.53 -1.68
C THR A 26 -19.57 5.43 -2.68
N GLY A 27 -18.93 4.27 -2.51
CA GLY A 27 -19.22 3.05 -3.27
C GLY A 27 -18.01 2.13 -3.37
N HIS A 28 -18.18 1.00 -4.05
CA HIS A 28 -17.12 0.03 -4.35
C HIS A 28 -16.86 0.03 -5.86
N VAL A 29 -15.93 0.86 -6.32
CA VAL A 29 -15.58 0.98 -7.74
C VAL A 29 -14.07 1.05 -7.87
N ASP A 30 -13.50 0.11 -8.63
CA ASP A 30 -12.11 0.11 -9.09
C ASP A 30 -11.96 0.94 -10.37
N GLY A 31 -10.72 1.29 -10.73
CA GLY A 31 -10.41 2.01 -11.96
C GLY A 31 -9.47 3.19 -11.74
N LYS A 32 -9.55 4.20 -12.62
CA LYS A 32 -8.70 5.40 -12.53
C LYS A 32 -8.88 6.08 -11.18
N LEU A 33 -7.84 6.78 -10.72
CA LEU A 33 -7.82 7.46 -9.41
C LEU A 33 -9.06 8.34 -9.17
N SER A 34 -9.54 9.08 -10.18
CA SER A 34 -10.71 9.98 -10.08
C SER A 34 -12.07 9.29 -10.20
N ASP A 35 -12.09 8.07 -10.74
CA ASP A 35 -13.32 7.33 -11.05
C ASP A 35 -13.62 6.29 -9.96
N ALA A 36 -12.57 5.87 -9.25
CA ALA A 36 -12.65 4.96 -8.12
C ALA A 36 -13.54 5.51 -7.00
N ARG A 37 -14.11 4.60 -6.22
CA ARG A 37 -14.94 4.92 -5.06
C ARG A 37 -14.53 4.08 -3.87
N PHE A 38 -14.59 4.72 -2.71
CA PHE A 38 -14.37 4.13 -1.40
C PHE A 38 -15.63 4.31 -0.56
N HIS A 39 -15.77 3.50 0.49
CA HIS A 39 -16.83 3.59 1.48
C HIS A 39 -16.25 3.45 2.88
N TYR A 40 -16.11 4.58 3.57
CA TYR A 40 -15.54 4.66 4.93
C TYR A 40 -14.10 4.10 5.00
N PRO A 41 -13.15 4.65 4.21
CA PRO A 41 -11.74 4.29 4.33
C PRO A 41 -11.21 4.74 5.70
N LYS A 42 -10.54 3.84 6.44
CA LYS A 42 -10.05 4.15 7.80
C LYS A 42 -8.54 4.21 7.91
N GLY A 43 -7.86 3.23 7.33
CA GLY A 43 -6.42 3.01 7.53
C GLY A 43 -5.69 2.87 6.21
N ILE A 44 -4.40 3.22 6.22
CA ILE A 44 -3.53 3.09 5.05
C ILE A 44 -2.16 2.49 5.41
N ALA A 45 -1.57 1.80 4.45
CA ALA A 45 -0.17 1.34 4.50
C ALA A 45 0.52 1.63 3.18
N LEU A 46 1.82 1.90 3.20
CA LEU A 46 2.63 2.12 2.00
C LEU A 46 3.63 0.97 1.83
N ASP A 47 3.78 0.49 0.60
CA ASP A 47 4.91 -0.40 0.25
C ASP A 47 6.17 0.38 -0.15
N ASP A 48 7.20 -0.35 -0.57
CA ASP A 48 8.50 0.21 -0.95
C ASP A 48 8.48 0.97 -2.28
N LYS A 49 7.47 0.76 -3.13
CA LYS A 49 7.29 1.51 -4.38
C LYS A 49 6.35 2.69 -4.22
N GLY A 50 5.76 2.86 -3.05
CA GLY A 50 4.81 3.92 -2.76
C GLY A 50 3.39 3.62 -3.22
N ASN A 51 3.04 2.36 -3.52
CA ASN A 51 1.63 2.02 -3.61
C ASN A 51 0.98 2.16 -2.23
N VAL A 52 -0.27 2.62 -2.21
CA VAL A 52 -1.03 2.82 -0.98
C VAL A 52 -2.10 1.75 -0.86
N TYR A 53 -2.06 0.98 0.22
CA TYR A 53 -3.09 0.02 0.57
C TYR A 53 -4.06 0.66 1.55
N VAL A 54 -5.36 0.53 1.31
CA VAL A 54 -6.43 1.23 2.02
C VAL A 54 -7.38 0.19 2.62
N ALA A 55 -7.66 0.32 3.91
CA ALA A 55 -8.74 -0.39 4.57
C ALA A 55 -10.08 0.30 4.28
N ASP A 56 -10.81 -0.21 3.29
CA ASP A 56 -12.09 0.33 2.80
C ASP A 56 -13.26 -0.35 3.51
N THR A 57 -13.52 0.10 4.73
CA THR A 57 -14.15 -0.76 5.75
C THR A 57 -15.63 -1.06 5.53
N GLN A 58 -16.40 -0.15 4.93
CA GLN A 58 -17.81 -0.41 4.60
C GLN A 58 -18.00 -1.08 3.23
N ASN A 59 -16.92 -1.30 2.50
CA ASN A 59 -16.89 -2.24 1.38
C ASN A 59 -16.28 -3.59 1.80
N MET A 60 -15.82 -3.75 3.04
CA MET A 60 -15.14 -4.96 3.54
C MET A 60 -14.00 -5.39 2.60
N ALA A 61 -13.25 -4.41 2.10
CA ALA A 61 -12.25 -4.57 1.06
C ALA A 61 -10.92 -3.92 1.46
N ILE A 62 -9.83 -4.54 1.04
CA ILE A 62 -8.51 -3.91 1.02
C ILE A 62 -8.24 -3.48 -0.42
N ARG A 63 -8.01 -2.19 -0.59
CA ARG A 63 -7.85 -1.55 -1.89
C ARG A 63 -6.41 -1.14 -2.06
N LYS A 64 -5.85 -1.26 -3.26
CA LYS A 64 -4.52 -0.78 -3.61
C LYS A 64 -4.65 0.42 -4.54
N ILE A 65 -3.93 1.49 -4.26
CA ILE A 65 -3.71 2.63 -5.13
C ILE A 65 -2.29 2.49 -5.68
N GLY A 66 -2.16 2.30 -6.99
CA GLY A 66 -0.88 2.23 -7.68
C GLY A 66 -0.95 2.85 -9.07
N ASP A 67 0.05 2.58 -9.90
CA ASP A 67 0.18 3.17 -11.24
C ASP A 67 -1.01 2.87 -12.17
N ALA A 68 -1.62 1.69 -12.01
CA ALA A 68 -2.80 1.28 -12.77
C ALA A 68 -4.12 1.91 -12.28
N GLY A 69 -4.09 2.68 -11.17
CA GLY A 69 -5.26 3.22 -10.49
C GLY A 69 -5.58 2.48 -9.20
N VAL A 70 -6.86 2.42 -8.85
CA VAL A 70 -7.37 1.74 -7.66
C VAL A 70 -7.86 0.35 -8.04
N THR A 71 -7.39 -0.67 -7.32
CA THR A 71 -7.82 -2.06 -7.47
C THR A 71 -8.18 -2.69 -6.13
N THR A 72 -9.01 -3.72 -6.15
CA THR A 72 -9.32 -4.55 -4.98
C THR A 72 -8.35 -5.71 -4.90
N ILE A 73 -7.69 -5.88 -3.75
CA ILE A 73 -6.71 -6.97 -3.55
C ILE A 73 -7.19 -8.03 -2.57
N ALA A 74 -8.15 -7.72 -1.70
CA ALA A 74 -8.79 -8.69 -0.83
C ALA A 74 -10.19 -8.22 -0.41
N GLY A 75 -11.13 -9.15 -0.25
CA GLY A 75 -12.50 -8.82 0.18
C GLY A 75 -13.35 -8.12 -0.88
N GLY A 76 -14.47 -7.52 -0.48
CA GLY A 76 -15.30 -6.70 -1.37
C GLY A 76 -16.33 -7.43 -2.26
N LYS A 77 -16.08 -8.67 -2.70
CA LYS A 77 -16.91 -9.37 -3.71
C LYS A 77 -18.42 -9.36 -3.48
N SER A 78 -18.84 -9.52 -2.22
CA SER A 78 -20.27 -9.61 -1.86
C SER A 78 -20.80 -8.36 -1.16
N ASN A 79 -19.94 -7.41 -0.79
CA ASN A 79 -20.27 -6.35 0.17
C ASN A 79 -20.99 -6.88 1.42
N VAL A 80 -20.63 -8.08 1.88
CA VAL A 80 -21.14 -8.67 3.13
C VAL A 80 -19.96 -9.01 4.03
N ALA A 81 -19.99 -8.49 5.24
CA ALA A 81 -19.01 -8.81 6.27
C ALA A 81 -19.01 -10.31 6.59
N GLY A 82 -17.83 -10.83 6.95
CA GLY A 82 -17.70 -12.21 7.38
C GLY A 82 -16.27 -12.56 7.75
N TYR A 83 -16.04 -13.83 8.01
CA TYR A 83 -14.74 -14.34 8.42
C TYR A 83 -14.40 -15.59 7.61
N ARG A 84 -13.62 -15.40 6.54
CA ARG A 84 -13.21 -16.49 5.65
C ARG A 84 -11.89 -16.14 4.97
N ASP A 85 -10.93 -17.05 5.01
CA ASP A 85 -9.72 -16.94 4.19
C ASP A 85 -10.03 -17.23 2.72
N GLY A 86 -9.20 -16.74 1.82
CA GLY A 86 -9.35 -17.00 0.40
C GLY A 86 -8.48 -16.08 -0.45
N PRO A 87 -8.26 -16.45 -1.72
CA PRO A 87 -7.51 -15.60 -2.64
C PRO A 87 -8.33 -14.36 -3.02
N GLY A 88 -7.67 -13.20 -3.06
CA GLY A 88 -8.26 -11.98 -3.61
C GLY A 88 -9.61 -11.62 -2.98
N GLU A 89 -10.58 -11.28 -3.83
CA GLU A 89 -11.92 -10.83 -3.42
C GLU A 89 -12.77 -11.93 -2.73
N ASP A 90 -12.34 -13.20 -2.76
CA ASP A 90 -13.06 -14.29 -2.10
C ASP A 90 -12.82 -14.33 -0.57
N ALA A 91 -11.80 -13.65 -0.07
CA ALA A 91 -11.63 -13.43 1.36
C ALA A 91 -12.84 -12.66 1.93
N LYS A 92 -13.21 -12.93 3.18
CA LYS A 92 -14.23 -12.15 3.90
C LYS A 92 -13.62 -11.49 5.12
N LEU A 93 -13.80 -10.17 5.21
CA LEU A 93 -13.36 -9.30 6.31
C LEU A 93 -14.58 -8.79 7.08
N SER A 94 -14.37 -8.36 8.32
CA SER A 94 -15.39 -7.58 9.03
C SER A 94 -15.49 -6.16 8.46
N ASN A 95 -16.37 -5.33 9.03
CA ASN A 95 -16.45 -3.89 8.72
C ASN A 95 -15.60 -3.03 9.68
N ASP A 96 -14.78 -3.65 10.53
CA ASP A 96 -13.82 -2.93 11.36
C ASP A 96 -12.45 -3.60 11.29
N PHE A 97 -11.61 -3.09 10.40
CA PHE A 97 -10.26 -3.54 10.23
C PHE A 97 -9.31 -2.39 9.87
N ASP A 98 -8.02 -2.69 9.90
CA ASP A 98 -6.93 -1.80 9.52
C ASP A 98 -5.81 -2.61 8.86
N VAL A 99 -4.84 -1.94 8.22
CA VAL A 99 -3.77 -2.58 7.46
C VAL A 99 -2.40 -2.01 7.80
N VAL A 100 -1.39 -2.86 7.88
CA VAL A 100 0.02 -2.51 8.12
C VAL A 100 0.90 -3.25 7.12
N TYR A 101 1.84 -2.57 6.48
CA TYR A 101 2.81 -3.21 5.59
C TYR A 101 4.00 -3.77 6.37
N ILE A 102 4.35 -5.03 6.09
CA ILE A 102 5.47 -5.75 6.67
C ILE A 102 6.49 -6.01 5.56
N ARG A 103 7.46 -5.09 5.42
CA ARG A 103 8.51 -5.12 4.39
C ARG A 103 9.26 -6.46 4.30
N PRO A 104 9.79 -7.04 5.41
CA PRO A 104 10.63 -8.24 5.30
C PRO A 104 9.94 -9.46 4.69
N THR A 105 8.61 -9.53 4.79
CA THR A 105 7.80 -10.65 4.30
C THR A 105 6.98 -10.31 3.06
N CYS A 106 7.11 -9.10 2.51
CA CYS A 106 6.31 -8.61 1.40
C CYS A 106 4.81 -8.87 1.61
N SER A 107 4.27 -8.44 2.76
CA SER A 107 2.88 -8.72 3.10
C SER A 107 2.20 -7.57 3.84
N LEU A 108 0.87 -7.56 3.77
CA LEU A 108 0.05 -6.75 4.67
C LEU A 108 -0.37 -7.61 5.86
N LEU A 109 -0.25 -7.04 7.06
CA LEU A 109 -0.93 -7.50 8.25
C LEU A 109 -2.25 -6.72 8.37
N VAL A 110 -3.35 -7.45 8.43
CA VAL A 110 -4.71 -6.93 8.58
C VAL A 110 -5.11 -7.10 10.04
N ILE A 111 -5.41 -6.00 10.70
CA ILE A 111 -5.92 -5.97 12.07
C ILE A 111 -7.45 -6.03 11.96
N ASP A 112 -8.01 -7.23 11.82
CA ASP A 112 -9.45 -7.46 11.64
C ASP A 112 -10.16 -7.51 13.00
N ARG A 113 -10.31 -6.31 13.60
CA ARG A 113 -10.86 -6.11 14.95
C ARG A 113 -12.25 -6.72 15.09
N GLY A 114 -13.11 -6.56 14.09
CA GLY A 114 -14.47 -7.11 14.11
C GLY A 114 -14.53 -8.64 14.10
N ASN A 115 -13.45 -9.30 13.68
CA ASN A 115 -13.30 -10.75 13.71
C ASN A 115 -12.31 -11.24 14.79
N ALA A 116 -11.85 -10.35 15.69
CA ALA A 116 -10.85 -10.65 16.71
C ALA A 116 -9.58 -11.36 16.17
N ALA A 117 -9.15 -11.00 14.96
CA ALA A 117 -8.09 -11.70 14.24
C ALA A 117 -7.02 -10.77 13.68
N LEU A 118 -5.77 -11.25 13.67
CA LEU A 118 -4.71 -10.73 12.81
C LEU A 118 -4.60 -11.63 11.59
N ARG A 119 -4.60 -11.06 10.39
CA ARG A 119 -4.60 -11.81 9.13
C ARG A 119 -3.47 -11.33 8.24
N GLN A 120 -2.95 -12.20 7.39
CA GLN A 120 -1.84 -11.86 6.50
C GLN A 120 -2.25 -11.98 5.03
N ILE A 121 -1.83 -11.01 4.23
CA ILE A 121 -1.97 -11.04 2.78
C ILE A 121 -0.59 -10.88 2.17
N PHE A 122 -0.10 -11.89 1.47
CA PHE A 122 1.11 -11.78 0.66
C PHE A 122 0.85 -10.87 -0.54
N LEU A 123 1.75 -9.92 -0.75
CA LEU A 123 1.71 -9.00 -1.89
C LEU A 123 2.49 -9.58 -3.06
N ASN A 124 2.27 -8.99 -4.24
CA ASN A 124 3.07 -9.33 -5.41
C ASN A 124 4.50 -8.86 -5.19
N GLN A 125 5.49 -9.68 -5.58
CA GLN A 125 6.91 -9.34 -5.39
C GLN A 125 7.29 -8.01 -6.07
N GLU A 126 6.61 -7.68 -7.16
CA GLU A 126 6.78 -6.41 -7.88
C GLU A 126 6.39 -5.17 -7.08
N ASP A 127 5.61 -5.30 -6.00
CA ASP A 127 5.21 -4.22 -5.09
C ASP A 127 6.29 -3.97 -4.01
N CYS A 128 7.08 -5.00 -3.69
CA CYS A 128 8.07 -4.98 -2.62
C CYS A 128 9.51 -4.84 -3.13
N ASN A 129 9.77 -5.18 -4.38
CA ASN A 129 11.08 -5.00 -4.98
C ASN A 129 11.34 -3.50 -5.22
N TYR A 130 11.99 -2.86 -4.26
CA TYR A 130 12.71 -1.63 -4.56
C TYR A 130 13.85 -2.01 -5.51
N GLN A 131 13.94 -1.41 -6.70
CA GLN A 131 15.21 -1.38 -7.41
C GLN A 131 16.17 -0.55 -6.56
N SER A 132 16.80 -1.19 -5.56
CA SER A 132 18.16 -0.83 -5.23
C SER A 132 18.90 -1.11 -6.53
N SER A 133 19.28 -0.06 -7.27
CA SER A 133 20.35 -0.19 -8.24
C SER A 133 21.49 -0.88 -7.49
N SER A 134 21.66 -2.18 -7.71
CA SER A 134 22.84 -2.89 -7.27
C SER A 134 23.97 -2.18 -8.00
N ILE A 135 24.65 -1.29 -7.28
CA ILE A 135 26.04 -1.03 -7.60
C ILE A 135 26.67 -2.41 -7.55
N SER A 136 26.88 -2.99 -8.72
CA SER A 136 27.58 -4.24 -8.89
C SER A 136 28.95 -4.02 -8.29
N LEU A 137 29.19 -4.57 -7.09
CA LEU A 137 30.51 -4.59 -6.44
C LEU A 137 31.49 -5.54 -7.15
N THR A 138 31.30 -5.80 -8.44
CA THR A 138 32.26 -6.53 -9.30
C THR A 138 33.46 -5.68 -9.70
N GLY A 139 33.74 -4.57 -8.99
CA GLY A 139 34.81 -3.62 -9.30
C GLY A 139 35.88 -3.45 -8.23
N LEU A 140 35.82 -4.15 -7.08
CA LEU A 140 36.90 -4.15 -6.10
C LEU A 140 37.77 -5.39 -6.29
N ASN A 141 38.80 -5.22 -7.11
CA ASN A 141 39.91 -6.15 -7.24
C ASN A 141 40.46 -6.51 -5.85
N SER A 142 40.32 -7.77 -5.44
CA SER A 142 41.11 -8.35 -4.36
C SER A 142 42.56 -8.50 -4.83
N LYS A 143 43.31 -7.39 -4.82
CA LYS A 143 44.77 -7.48 -4.86
C LYS A 143 45.25 -8.00 -3.50
N SER A 144 45.68 -9.25 -3.52
CA SER A 144 46.84 -9.81 -2.83
C SER A 144 47.11 -9.33 -1.41
N LEU A 145 46.90 -10.20 -0.43
CA LEU A 145 47.81 -10.29 0.71
C LEU A 145 47.70 -11.68 1.36
N PHE A 146 48.40 -12.68 0.83
CA PHE A 146 48.87 -13.81 1.64
C PHE A 146 50.03 -14.53 0.93
N GLY A 147 51.20 -14.53 1.57
CA GLY A 147 52.27 -15.51 1.37
C GLY A 147 53.40 -15.14 0.41
N MET A 148 54.44 -14.47 0.91
CA MET A 148 55.85 -14.81 0.68
C MET A 148 56.76 -13.81 1.41
N PHE A 149 57.20 -14.17 2.63
CA PHE A 149 58.52 -13.82 3.13
C PHE A 149 59.15 -15.13 3.64
N GLY A 150 60.42 -15.31 3.27
CA GLY A 150 61.22 -16.51 3.50
C GLY A 150 61.72 -16.68 4.92
#